data_AF-A0A0D3BTU4-F1
#
_entry.id   AF-A0A0D3BTU4-F1
#
_cell.length_a   1.000
_cell.length_b   1.000
_cell.length_c   1.000
_cell.angle_alpha   90.00
_cell.angle_beta   90.00
_cell.angle_gamma   90.00
#
_symmetry.space_group_name_H-M   'P 1'
#
loop_
_entity.id
_entity.type
_entity.pdbx_description
1 polymer ?
#
loop_
_entity_poly.entity_id
_entity_poly.type
_entity_poly.pdbx_seq_one_letter_code
_entity_poly.pdbx_strand_id
1 'polypeptide(L)'
;MAEREEDVKLDGQKLLGLNPVYKKVPVLVHKGKILLESQLILEYIDQTWTNNPILPQDPYEKAMALFWAKVVDEQVTIRFSTLVKAEKGVEVAVEEARELLTFLEKEVTGKHLFGGVGHL
;
A
#
# COMPACT_ATOMS: atom_id res chain seq x y z
N MET A 1 -10.93 24.39 11.73
CA MET A 1 -11.47 24.31 10.36
C MET A 1 -11.52 22.83 10.04
N ALA A 2 -12.69 22.28 9.72
CA ALA A 2 -12.79 20.87 9.35
C ALA A 2 -12.13 20.69 7.97
N GLU A 3 -11.06 19.91 7.90
CA GLU A 3 -10.46 19.52 6.62
C GLU A 3 -11.45 18.59 5.93
N ARG A 4 -11.99 19.04 4.79
CA ARG A 4 -12.97 18.29 4.01
C ARG A 4 -12.18 17.35 3.09
N GLU A 5 -12.35 16.04 3.27
CA GLU A 5 -11.88 15.06 2.30
C GLU A 5 -12.68 15.23 1.01
N GLU A 6 -12.02 15.68 -0.07
CA GLU A 6 -12.60 15.68 -1.39
C GLU A 6 -11.94 14.56 -2.20
N ASP A 7 -12.70 13.52 -2.53
CA ASP A 7 -12.33 12.55 -3.57
C ASP A 7 -12.39 13.25 -4.93
N VAL A 8 -11.39 14.08 -5.19
CA VAL A 8 -11.26 14.79 -6.46
C VAL A 8 -10.93 13.74 -7.52
N LYS A 9 -11.83 13.55 -8.49
CA LYS A 9 -11.49 12.86 -9.74
C LYS A 9 -10.30 13.58 -10.36
N LEU A 10 -9.12 12.99 -10.19
CA LEU A 10 -7.87 13.46 -10.77
C LEU A 10 -7.91 13.16 -12.26
N ASP A 11 -8.22 14.19 -13.05
CA ASP A 11 -7.89 14.14 -14.48
C ASP A 11 -6.36 14.09 -14.66
N GLY A 12 -5.91 13.56 -15.80
CA GLY A 12 -4.49 13.31 -16.05
C GLY A 12 -3.63 14.57 -15.99
N GLN A 13 -4.18 15.75 -16.31
CA GLN A 13 -3.43 17.02 -16.27
C GLN A 13 -3.15 17.46 -14.83
N LYS A 14 -4.13 17.35 -13.92
CA LYS A 14 -3.92 17.61 -12.50
C LYS A 14 -2.92 16.65 -11.87
N LEU A 15 -2.99 15.36 -12.23
CA LEU A 15 -2.04 14.37 -11.71
C LEU A 15 -0.60 14.67 -12.15
N LEU A 16 -0.40 15.11 -13.39
CA LEU A 16 0.92 15.53 -13.87
C LEU A 16 1.46 16.74 -13.12
N GLY A 17 0.59 17.69 -12.75
CA GLY A 17 0.97 18.85 -11.93
C GLY A 17 1.40 18.46 -10.51
N LEU A 18 0.76 17.46 -9.92
CA LEU A 18 1.05 17.03 -8.54
C LEU A 18 2.17 15.97 -8.47
N ASN A 19 2.21 15.03 -9.40
CA ASN A 19 3.19 13.95 -9.48
C ASN A 19 3.81 13.88 -10.88
N PRO A 20 4.70 14.83 -11.23
CA PRO A 20 5.34 14.84 -12.55
C PRO A 20 6.32 13.67 -12.75
N VAL A 21 6.83 13.08 -11.66
CA VAL A 21 7.85 12.03 -11.67
C VAL A 21 7.23 10.68 -12.07
N TYR A 22 6.30 10.18 -11.27
CA TYR A 22 5.75 8.84 -11.45
C TYR A 22 4.42 8.83 -12.17
N LYS A 23 3.69 9.96 -12.18
CA LYS A 23 2.41 10.12 -12.88
C LYS A 23 1.37 9.07 -12.42
N LYS A 24 1.45 8.69 -11.14
CA LYS A 24 0.63 7.65 -10.50
C LYS A 24 -0.04 8.20 -9.26
N VAL A 25 -1.19 7.62 -8.95
CA VAL A 25 -1.87 7.73 -7.65
C VAL A 25 -1.42 6.59 -6.71
N PRO A 26 -1.53 6.75 -5.38
CA PRO A 26 -2.06 7.90 -4.64
C PRO A 26 -1.10 9.10 -4.59
N VAL A 27 -1.68 10.29 -4.38
CA VAL A 27 -0.98 11.54 -4.07
C VAL A 27 -1.70 12.19 -2.89
N LEU A 28 -0.98 12.51 -1.82
CA LEU A 28 -1.54 13.23 -0.67
C LEU A 28 -1.13 14.70 -0.76
N VAL A 29 -2.11 15.60 -0.66
CA VAL A 29 -1.86 17.04 -0.52
C VAL A 29 -2.35 17.48 0.86
N HIS A 30 -1.42 17.77 1.77
CA HIS A 30 -1.74 18.22 3.12
C HIS A 30 -1.04 19.55 3.40
N LYS A 31 -1.82 20.59 3.70
CA LYS A 31 -1.33 21.96 3.96
C LYS A 31 -0.44 22.50 2.83
N GLY A 32 -0.84 22.24 1.59
CA GLY A 32 -0.12 22.66 0.38
C GLY A 32 1.18 21.88 0.10
N LYS A 33 1.51 20.87 0.91
CA LYS A 33 2.66 19.98 0.67
C LYS A 33 2.18 18.70 0.01
N ILE A 34 2.94 18.26 -0.99
CA ILE A 34 2.65 17.06 -1.77
C ILE A 34 3.51 15.90 -1.22
N LEU A 35 2.87 14.78 -0.94
CA LEU A 35 3.52 13.49 -0.67
C LEU A 35 3.09 12.46 -1.73
N LEU A 36 4.07 11.67 -2.16
CA LEU A 36 3.95 10.62 -3.15
C LEU A 36 4.29 9.28 -2.50
N GLU A 37 4.03 8.18 -3.21
CA GLU A 37 4.21 6.80 -2.74
C GLU A 37 3.26 6.40 -1.61
N SER A 38 2.48 5.35 -1.82
CA SER A 38 1.46 4.88 -0.85
C SER A 38 2.08 4.58 0.52
N GLN A 39 3.26 3.97 0.57
CA GLN A 39 3.94 3.62 1.82
C GLN A 39 4.38 4.86 2.60
N LEU A 40 4.96 5.86 1.92
CA LEU A 40 5.37 7.12 2.55
C LEU A 40 4.16 7.94 3.02
N ILE A 41 3.07 7.92 2.26
CA ILE A 41 1.80 8.54 2.64
C ILE A 41 1.26 7.90 3.93
N LEU A 42 1.26 6.57 4.04
CA LEU A 42 0.80 5.87 5.24
C LEU A 42 1.68 6.17 6.46
N GLU A 43 3.01 6.17 6.31
CA GLU A 43 3.93 6.54 7.39
C GLU A 43 3.71 7.99 7.84
N TYR A 44 3.52 8.91 6.89
CA TYR A 44 3.21 10.31 7.19
C TYR A 44 1.89 10.45 7.96
N ILE A 45 0.85 9.71 7.56
CA ILE A 45 -0.44 9.70 8.25
C ILE A 45 -0.27 9.20 9.69
N ASP A 46 0.42 8.08 9.87
CA ASP A 46 0.68 7.47 11.19
C ASP A 46 1.43 8.42 12.14
N GLN A 47 2.40 9.17 11.61
CA GLN A 47 3.17 10.15 12.37
C GLN A 47 2.40 11.46 12.64
N THR A 48 1.46 11.83 11.77
CA THR A 48 0.72 13.10 11.86
C THR A 48 -0.51 12.99 12.77
N TRP A 49 -1.22 11.86 12.73
CA TRP A 49 -2.45 11.63 13.49
C TRP A 49 -2.30 10.47 14.48
N THR A 50 -1.64 10.73 15.61
CA THR A 50 -1.23 9.70 16.57
C THR A 50 -2.36 9.10 17.43
N ASN A 51 -3.58 9.64 17.35
CA ASN A 51 -4.70 9.18 18.17
C ASN A 51 -5.26 7.82 17.74
N ASN A 52 -4.99 7.40 16.51
CA ASN A 52 -5.40 6.11 15.97
C ASN A 52 -4.30 5.57 15.04
N PRO A 53 -3.22 5.00 15.61
CA PRO A 53 -2.07 4.57 14.82
C PRO A 53 -2.45 3.40 13.91
N ILE A 54 -1.98 3.49 12.66
CA ILE A 54 -2.09 2.44 11.65
C ILE A 54 -0.99 1.39 11.88
N LEU A 55 0.20 1.84 12.29
CA LEU A 55 1.34 0.95 12.53
C LEU A 55 1.45 0.56 14.01
N PRO A 56 1.94 -0.65 14.31
CA PRO A 56 2.30 -1.04 15.66
C PRO A 56 3.25 -0.03 16.30
N GLN A 57 3.15 0.17 17.61
CA GLN A 57 4.03 1.08 18.35
C GLN A 57 5.36 0.42 18.73
N ASP A 58 5.37 -0.91 18.92
CA ASP A 58 6.60 -1.65 19.13
C ASP A 58 7.51 -1.55 17.88
N PRO A 59 8.80 -1.18 18.02
CA PRO A 59 9.69 -0.98 16.89
C PRO A 59 9.88 -2.23 16.01
N TYR A 60 9.89 -3.42 16.61
CA TYR A 60 10.07 -4.66 15.87
C TYR A 60 8.80 -5.00 15.08
N GLU A 61 7.63 -4.95 15.73
CA GLU A 61 6.35 -5.17 15.06
C GLU A 61 6.11 -4.16 13.93
N LYS A 62 6.47 -2.88 14.15
CA LYS A 62 6.42 -1.84 13.11
C LYS A 62 7.31 -2.20 11.92
N ALA A 63 8.56 -2.59 12.17
CA ALA A 63 9.48 -3.00 11.11
C ALA A 63 8.95 -4.21 10.32
N MET A 64 8.32 -5.17 11.00
CA MET A 64 7.71 -6.34 10.36
C MET A 64 6.48 -5.97 9.52
N ALA A 65 5.63 -5.05 10.00
CA ALA A 65 4.49 -4.57 9.23
C ALA A 65 4.94 -3.85 7.94
N LEU A 66 5.96 -2.98 8.04
CA LEU A 66 6.54 -2.30 6.88
C LEU A 66 7.22 -3.26 5.90
N PHE A 67 7.93 -4.27 6.41
CA PHE A 67 8.53 -5.33 5.60
C PHE A 67 7.47 -6.07 4.77
N TRP A 68 6.38 -6.53 5.40
CA TRP A 68 5.31 -7.22 4.69
C TRP A 68 4.59 -6.31 3.68
N ALA A 69 4.37 -5.04 4.01
CA ALA A 69 3.83 -4.07 3.06
C ALA A 69 4.71 -3.91 1.81
N LYS A 70 6.05 -3.92 1.98
CA LYS A 70 7.00 -3.88 0.87
C LYS A 70 7.01 -5.17 0.04
N VAL A 71 6.97 -6.33 0.68
CA VAL A 71 6.87 -7.63 -0.01
C VAL A 71 5.61 -7.66 -0.88
N VAL A 72 4.48 -7.18 -0.37
CA VAL A 72 3.22 -7.10 -1.14
C VAL A 72 3.38 -6.17 -2.34
N ASP A 73 3.94 -4.98 -2.15
CA ASP A 73 4.09 -4.03 -3.25
C ASP A 73 5.03 -4.54 -4.37
N GLU A 74 6.14 -5.18 -3.98
CA GLU A 74 7.12 -5.70 -4.94
C GLU A 74 6.67 -7.02 -5.61
N GLN A 75 6.01 -7.91 -4.87
CA GLN A 75 5.70 -9.26 -5.38
C GLN A 75 4.27 -9.37 -5.88
N VAL A 76 3.29 -8.83 -5.14
CA VAL A 76 1.87 -9.01 -5.47
C VAL A 76 1.47 -8.04 -6.58
N THR A 77 1.76 -6.74 -6.43
CA THR A 77 1.35 -5.72 -7.41
C THR A 77 1.92 -6.01 -8.79
N ILE A 78 3.20 -6.40 -8.87
CA ILE A 78 3.86 -6.72 -10.15
C ILE A 78 3.21 -7.94 -10.78
N ARG A 79 3.10 -9.06 -10.06
CA ARG A 79 2.56 -10.32 -10.60
C ARG A 79 1.10 -10.22 -11.00
N PHE A 80 0.26 -9.54 -10.22
CA PHE A 80 -1.14 -9.29 -10.60
C PHE A 80 -1.24 -8.38 -11.82
N SER A 81 -0.37 -7.35 -11.95
CA SER A 81 -0.36 -6.51 -13.14
C SER A 81 0.04 -7.27 -14.41
N THR A 82 0.93 -8.27 -14.27
CA THR A 82 1.30 -9.18 -15.36
C THR A 82 0.15 -10.10 -15.73
N LEU A 83 -0.53 -10.69 -14.74
CA LEU A 83 -1.70 -11.57 -14.95
C LEU A 83 -2.81 -10.86 -15.73
N VAL A 84 -3.17 -9.62 -15.35
CA VAL A 84 -4.21 -8.82 -16.01
C VAL A 84 -3.86 -8.51 -17.47
N LYS A 85 -2.56 -8.44 -17.81
CA LYS A 85 -2.08 -8.12 -19.15
C LYS A 85 -1.72 -9.35 -20.00
N ALA A 86 -1.76 -10.55 -19.42
CA ALA A 86 -1.34 -11.76 -20.11
C ALA A 86 -2.41 -12.24 -21.10
N GLU A 87 -2.09 -12.24 -22.40
CA GLU A 87 -2.93 -12.84 -23.44
C GLU A 87 -2.61 -14.33 -23.66
N LYS A 88 -1.41 -14.77 -23.28
CA LYS A 88 -0.92 -16.17 -23.31
C LYS A 88 -0.10 -16.46 -22.06
N GLY A 89 -0.16 -17.69 -21.54
CA GLY A 89 0.54 -18.08 -20.31
C GLY A 89 -0.17 -17.66 -19.02
N VAL A 90 -1.50 -17.46 -19.09
CA VAL A 90 -2.35 -17.15 -17.93
C VAL A 90 -2.22 -18.23 -16.87
N GLU A 91 -2.12 -19.50 -17.25
CA GLU A 91 -1.97 -20.62 -16.33
C GLU A 91 -0.70 -20.51 -15.49
N VAL A 92 0.44 -20.10 -16.09
CA VAL A 92 1.70 -19.90 -15.36
C VAL A 92 1.57 -18.74 -14.39
N ALA A 93 1.00 -17.61 -14.83
CA ALA A 93 0.81 -16.45 -13.98
C ALA A 93 -0.19 -16.71 -12.83
N VAL A 94 -1.22 -17.55 -13.05
CA VAL A 94 -2.16 -18.00 -12.01
C VAL A 94 -1.43 -18.83 -10.96
N GLU A 95 -0.60 -19.79 -11.37
CA GLU A 95 0.15 -20.61 -10.41
C GLU A 95 1.18 -19.77 -9.62
N GLU A 96 1.91 -18.86 -10.26
CA GLU A 96 2.84 -17.95 -9.56
C GLU A 96 2.14 -17.02 -8.55
N ALA A 97 0.92 -16.57 -8.88
CA ALA A 97 0.10 -15.79 -7.96
C ALA A 97 -0.42 -16.65 -6.81
N ARG A 98 -0.83 -17.90 -7.09
CA ARG A 98 -1.30 -18.85 -6.10
C ARG A 98 -0.20 -19.20 -5.10
N GLU A 99 1.01 -19.48 -5.56
CA GLU A 99 2.16 -19.76 -4.69
C GLU A 99 2.46 -18.59 -3.74
N LEU A 100 2.44 -17.35 -4.26
CA LEU A 100 2.64 -16.15 -3.46
C LEU A 100 1.53 -15.97 -2.42
N LEU A 101 0.27 -16.15 -2.81
CA LEU A 101 -0.87 -16.06 -1.88
C LEU A 101 -0.80 -17.14 -0.80
N THR A 102 -0.47 -18.38 -1.15
CA THR A 102 -0.29 -19.46 -0.18
C THR A 102 0.88 -19.18 0.78
N PHE A 103 1.95 -18.56 0.31
CA PHE A 103 3.04 -18.11 1.18
C PHE A 103 2.57 -17.04 2.17
N LEU A 104 1.88 -16.00 1.68
CA LEU A 104 1.34 -14.94 2.54
C LEU A 104 0.29 -15.46 3.54
N GLU A 105 -0.54 -16.41 3.13
CA GLU A 105 -1.53 -17.06 4.00
C GLU A 105 -0.85 -17.79 5.17
N LYS A 106 0.23 -18.52 4.91
CA LYS A 106 1.01 -19.19 5.97
C LYS A 106 1.60 -18.19 6.96
N GLU A 107 2.05 -17.04 6.48
CA GLU A 107 2.66 -16.00 7.32
C GLU A 107 1.67 -15.29 8.24
N VAL A 108 0.39 -15.22 7.83
CA VAL A 108 -0.69 -14.68 8.67
C VAL A 108 -1.41 -15.77 9.47
N THR A 109 -1.19 -17.05 9.19
CA THR A 109 -1.83 -18.15 9.92
C THR A 109 -1.47 -18.10 11.41
N GLY A 110 -2.50 -18.05 12.25
CA GLY A 110 -2.36 -17.89 13.71
C GLY A 110 -2.15 -16.45 14.19
N LYS A 111 -2.17 -15.47 13.27
CA LYS A 111 -2.16 -14.03 13.58
C LYS A 111 -3.49 -13.41 13.13
N HIS A 112 -3.90 -12.33 13.79
CA HIS A 112 -5.08 -11.56 13.34
C HIS A 112 -4.75 -10.63 12.17
N LEU A 113 -3.51 -10.12 12.09
CA LEU A 113 -3.01 -9.24 11.03
C LEU A 113 -1.53 -9.58 10.71
N PHE A 114 -1.03 -9.15 9.55
CA PHE A 114 0.40 -9.28 9.20
C PHE A 114 1.34 -8.57 10.20
N GLY A 115 0.86 -7.49 10.83
CA GLY A 115 1.57 -6.74 11.86
C GLY A 115 1.42 -7.30 13.29
N GLY A 116 0.76 -8.45 13.49
CA GLY A 116 0.56 -9.05 14.81
C GLY A 116 -0.88 -8.94 15.35
N VAL A 117 -1.02 -8.70 16.66
CA VAL A 117 -2.32 -8.67 17.34
C VAL A 117 -2.97 -7.30 17.16
N GLY A 118 -3.94 -7.21 16.25
CA GLY A 118 -4.73 -5.99 16.07
C GLY A 118 -5.44 -5.61 17.36
N HIS A 119 -5.15 -4.42 17.88
CA HIS A 119 -5.96 -3.79 18.92
C HIS A 119 -7.00 -2.93 18.18
N LEU A 120 -8.10 -3.57 17.79
CA LEU A 120 -9.32 -2.86 17.37
C LEU A 120 -10.28 -2.78 18.55
#